data_AF-V6Z211-F1
#
_entry.id   AF-V6Z211-F1
#
_cell.length_a   1.000
_cell.length_b   1.000
_cell.length_c   1.000
_cell.angle_alpha   90.00
_cell.angle_beta   90.00
_cell.angle_gamma   90.00
#
_symmetry.space_group_name_H-M   'P 1'
#
loop_
_entity.id
_entity.type
_entity.pdbx_description
1 polymer ?
#
loop_
_entity_poly.entity_id
_entity_poly.type
_entity_poly.pdbx_seq_one_letter_code
_entity_poly.pdbx_strand_id
1 'polypeptide(L)' 'MFHKENPNYNRNQVGFYSLDELVPKDHLLRQIDEAIDFSFIYDLVKDSYCEDNGRP' A
#
# COMPACT_ATOMS: atom_id res chain seq x y z
N MET A 1 -16.06 -20.49 -34.03
CA MET A 1 -16.33 -19.04 -34.17
C MET A 1 -15.39 -18.32 -33.22
N PHE A 2 -14.45 -17.54 -33.75
CA PHE A 2 -13.53 -16.76 -32.92
C PHE A 2 -14.30 -15.56 -32.38
N HIS A 3 -14.66 -15.59 -31.09
CA HIS A 3 -15.08 -14.39 -30.39
C HIS A 3 -13.87 -13.44 -30.38
N LYS A 4 -13.90 -12.42 -31.25
CA LYS A 4 -13.01 -11.27 -31.11
C LYS A 4 -13.44 -10.57 -29.83
N GLU A 5 -12.71 -10.80 -28.75
CA GLU A 5 -12.95 -10.09 -27.50
C GLU A 5 -12.80 -8.59 -27.76
N ASN A 6 -13.85 -7.85 -27.43
CA ASN A 6 -13.86 -6.41 -27.60
C ASN A 6 -12.87 -5.81 -26.57
N PRO A 7 -11.74 -5.23 -27.00
CA PRO A 7 -10.61 -4.89 -26.10
C PRO A 7 -10.94 -3.81 -25.07
N ASN A 8 -12.13 -3.19 -25.17
CA ASN A 8 -12.61 -2.16 -24.27
C ASN A 8 -13.59 -2.65 -23.20
N TYR A 9 -14.00 -3.93 -23.22
CA TYR A 9 -15.03 -4.45 -22.29
C TYR A 9 -14.63 -4.30 -20.80
N ASN A 10 -13.33 -4.38 -20.49
CA ASN A 10 -12.83 -4.28 -19.12
C ASN A 10 -12.37 -2.88 -18.69
N ARG A 11 -12.40 -1.87 -19.57
CA ARG A 11 -11.74 -0.57 -19.32
C ARG A 11 -12.58 0.46 -18.56
N ASN A 12 -13.88 0.25 -18.42
CA ASN A 12 -14.81 1.19 -17.77
C ASN A 12 -15.49 0.60 -16.52
N GLN A 13 -14.75 -0.17 -15.72
CA GLN A 13 -15.26 -0.73 -14.46
C GLN A 13 -14.74 0.09 -13.28
N VAL A 14 -15.64 0.44 -12.36
CA VAL A 14 -15.30 1.09 -11.10
C VAL A 14 -15.29 0.00 -10.02
N GLY A 15 -14.19 -0.13 -9.29
CA GLY A 15 -14.07 -1.01 -8.15
C GLY A 15 -13.82 -0.21 -6.88
N PHE A 16 -14.46 -0.61 -5.79
CA PHE A 16 -14.20 -0.08 -4.46
C PHE A 16 -13.36 -1.10 -3.71
N TYR A 17 -12.13 -0.71 -3.41
CA TYR A 17 -11.17 -1.53 -2.69
C TYR A 17 -10.56 -0.68 -1.57
N SER A 18 -10.25 -1.31 -0.45
CA SER A 18 -9.28 -0.73 0.48
C SER A 18 -7.86 -1.02 -0.04
N LEU A 19 -6.91 -0.13 0.24
CA LEU A 19 -5.51 -0.38 -0.12
C LEU A 19 -4.97 -1.65 0.54
N ASP A 20 -5.51 -2.02 1.71
CA ASP A 20 -5.16 -3.26 2.41
C ASP A 20 -5.54 -4.51 1.60
N GLU A 21 -6.71 -4.51 0.94
CA GLU A 21 -7.17 -5.63 0.11
C GLU A 21 -6.30 -5.86 -1.13
N LEU A 22 -5.59 -4.83 -1.59
CA LEU A 22 -4.69 -4.93 -2.74
C LEU A 22 -3.35 -5.60 -2.39
N VAL A 23 -3.05 -5.74 -1.09
CA VAL A 23 -1.79 -6.35 -0.63
C VAL A 23 -2.07 -7.79 -0.18
N PRO A 24 -1.41 -8.81 -0.79
CA PRO A 24 -1.59 -10.21 -0.43
C PRO A 24 -1.45 -10.47 1.08
N LYS A 25 -2.22 -11.42 1.61
CA LYS A 25 -2.24 -11.70 3.06
C LYS A 25 -0.96 -12.37 3.54
N ASP A 26 -0.29 -13.13 2.67
CA ASP A 26 1.00 -13.79 2.92
C ASP A 26 2.21 -12.89 2.59
N HIS A 27 1.99 -11.60 2.33
CA HIS A 27 3.05 -10.68 1.96
C HIS A 27 4.06 -10.50 3.11
N LEU A 28 5.36 -10.61 2.81
CA LEU A 28 6.46 -10.53 3.78
C LEU A 28 6.36 -9.32 4.72
N LEU A 29 6.04 -8.13 4.19
CA LEU A 29 5.95 -6.92 5.01
C LEU A 29 4.86 -7.00 6.09
N ARG A 30 3.76 -7.75 5.86
CA ARG A 30 2.74 -7.98 6.90
C ARG A 30 3.29 -8.85 8.02
N GLN A 31 4.04 -9.89 7.67
CA GLN A 31 4.68 -10.77 8.65
C GLN A 31 5.72 -10.01 9.48
N ILE A 32 6.46 -9.10 8.84
CA ILE A 32 7.43 -8.24 9.54
C ILE A 32 6.73 -7.26 10.47
N ASP A 33 5.64 -6.62 10.02
CA ASP A 33 4.82 -5.68 10.83
C ASP A 33 4.20 -6.38 12.05
N GLU A 34 3.74 -7.62 11.90
CA GLU A 34 3.24 -8.44 13.02
C GLU A 34 4.35 -8.86 14.00
N ALA A 35 5.60 -9.01 13.53
CA ALA A 35 6.70 -9.51 14.32
C ALA A 35 7.47 -8.41 15.07
N ILE A 36 7.42 -7.16 14.59
CA ILE A 36 8.25 -6.07 15.09
C ILE A 36 7.39 -4.83 15.31
N ASP A 37 7.35 -4.33 16.54
CA ASP A 37 6.82 -3.00 16.81
C ASP A 37 7.81 -1.94 16.31
N PHE A 38 7.45 -1.24 15.23
CA PHE A 38 8.25 -0.18 14.64
C PHE A 38 8.07 1.19 15.29
N SER A 39 7.34 1.30 16.41
CA SER A 39 7.14 2.56 17.13
C SER A 39 8.46 3.29 17.45
N PHE A 40 9.54 2.55 17.69
CA PHE A 40 10.88 3.10 17.95
C PHE A 40 11.47 3.93 16.80
N ILE A 41 11.03 3.71 15.55
CA ILE A 41 11.57 4.43 14.39
C ILE A 41 11.28 5.93 14.51
N TYR A 42 10.13 6.31 15.07
CA TYR A 42 9.75 7.71 15.21
C TYR A 42 10.72 8.48 16.10
N ASP A 43 11.15 7.89 17.22
CA ASP A 43 12.18 8.49 18.08
C ASP A 43 13.54 8.54 17.37
N LEU A 44 13.89 7.50 16.61
CA LEU A 44 15.17 7.42 15.88
C LEU A 44 15.31 8.51 14.82
N VAL A 45 14.23 8.81 14.09
CA VAL A 45 14.26 9.76 12.96
C VAL A 45 13.77 11.14 13.34
N LYS A 46 13.39 11.38 14.59
CA LYS A 46 12.77 12.62 15.07
C LYS A 46 13.53 13.87 14.60
N ASP A 47 14.85 13.87 14.79
CA ASP A 47 15.72 15.01 14.44
C ASP A 47 15.80 15.27 12.92
N SER A 48 15.38 14.32 12.08
CA SER A 48 15.29 14.49 10.62
C SER A 48 14.00 15.17 10.16
N TYR A 49 13.08 15.46 11.08
CA TYR A 49 11.81 16.13 10.80
C TYR A 49 11.73 17.45 11.58
N CYS A 50 11.30 18.51 10.90
CA CYS A 50 10.85 19.75 11.50
C CYS A 50 9.39 19.58 11.96
N GLU A 51 9.09 19.94 13.20
CA GLU A 51 7.73 19.87 13.76
C GLU A 51 6.72 20.71 12.96
N ASP A 52 7.15 21.86 12.44
CA ASP A 52 6.26 22.80 11.76
C ASP A 52 6.11 22.52 10.25
N ASN A 53 7.14 21.94 9.62
CA ASN A 53 7.21 21.80 8.16
C ASN A 53 7.40 20.35 7.68
N GLY A 54 7.42 19.38 8.59
CA GLY A 54 7.72 17.98 8.26
C GLY A 54 9.20 17.81 7.90
N ARG A 55 9.50 16.95 6.92
CA ARG A 55 10.89 16.80 6.45
C ARG A 55 11.38 18.13 5.84
N PRO A 56 12.61 18.59 6.17
CA PRO A 56 13.23 19.66 5.39
C PRO A 56 13.36 19.29 3.91
#